data_AF-A0A453NUC2-F1
#
_entry.id   AF-A0A453NUC2-F1
#
_cell.length_a   1.000
_cell.length_b   1.000
_cell.length_c   1.000
_cell.angle_alpha   90.00
_cell.angle_beta   90.00
_cell.angle_gamma   90.00
#
_symmetry.space_group_name_H-M   'P 1'
#
loop_
_entity.id
_entity.type
_entity.pdbx_description
1 polymer ?
#
loop_
_entity_poly.entity_id
_entity_poly.type
_entity_poly.pdbx_seq_one_letter_code
_entity_poly.pdbx_strand_id
1 'polypeptide(L)'
;SDGETFISADDLRINLWNLEINSQSFNIVDVKPANMEDLTEVITCAEFHPTHCNTLAYSSSKGAIRLIDLRQSALCDNHSKLFEEHEAPGSKSFFTEIIASVSDIKFAR
;
A
#
# COMPACT_ATOMS: atom_id res chain seq x y z
N SER A 1 -2.95 -12.90 12.52
CA SER A 1 -4.14 -12.10 12.25
C SER A 1 -5.11 -12.29 13.40
N ASP A 2 -5.83 -11.24 13.80
CA ASP A 2 -6.81 -11.24 14.91
C ASP A 2 -8.16 -11.86 14.49
N GLY A 3 -8.41 -11.99 13.19
CA GLY A 3 -9.59 -12.67 12.65
C GLY A 3 -10.87 -11.84 12.71
N GLU A 4 -10.77 -10.57 13.07
CA GLU A 4 -11.91 -9.64 13.21
C GLU A 4 -11.96 -8.63 12.07
N THR A 5 -10.83 -8.38 11.40
CA THR A 5 -10.70 -7.36 10.36
C THR A 5 -10.15 -7.90 9.05
N PHE A 6 -10.46 -7.21 7.95
CA PHE A 6 -9.87 -7.46 6.63
C PHE A 6 -9.65 -6.16 5.87
N ILE A 7 -8.82 -6.19 4.83
CA ILE A 7 -8.56 -5.03 3.97
C ILE A 7 -9.16 -5.21 2.58
N SER A 8 -9.48 -4.09 1.96
CA SER A 8 -9.70 -3.99 0.53
C SER A 8 -8.80 -2.89 -0.02
N ALA A 9 -8.16 -3.12 -1.16
CA ALA A 9 -7.37 -2.11 -1.86
C ALA A 9 -7.93 -1.87 -3.26
N ASP A 10 -7.97 -0.61 -3.66
CA ASP A 10 -8.10 -0.17 -5.05
C ASP A 10 -6.80 0.55 -5.47
N ASP A 11 -6.77 1.10 -6.68
CA ASP A 11 -5.57 1.76 -7.23
C ASP A 11 -5.08 2.97 -6.40
N LEU A 12 -5.93 3.57 -5.56
CA LEU A 12 -5.63 4.81 -4.84
C LEU A 12 -5.85 4.71 -3.32
N ARG A 13 -6.55 3.70 -2.83
CA ARG A 13 -7.01 3.63 -1.45
C ARG A 13 -6.93 2.23 -0.89
N ILE A 14 -6.65 2.16 0.42
CA ILE A 14 -6.77 0.95 1.21
C ILE A 14 -7.76 1.23 2.34
N ASN A 15 -8.77 0.35 2.45
CA ASN A 15 -9.79 0.42 3.48
C ASN A 15 -9.70 -0.78 4.41
N LEU A 16 -9.83 -0.52 5.70
CA LEU A 16 -9.95 -1.49 6.76
C LEU A 16 -11.42 -1.72 7.09
N TRP A 17 -11.81 -2.99 7.15
CA TRP A 17 -13.17 -3.43 7.42
C TRP A 17 -13.18 -4.26 8.69
N ASN A 18 -14.24 -4.10 9.49
CA ASN A 18 -14.54 -5.00 10.58
C ASN A 18 -15.61 -6.00 10.10
N LEU A 19 -15.41 -7.29 10.33
CA LEU A 19 -16.31 -8.35 9.86
C LEU A 19 -17.74 -8.24 10.45
N GLU A 20 -17.88 -7.64 11.63
CA GLU A 20 -19.17 -7.41 12.30
C GLU A 20 -19.87 -6.12 11.83
N ILE A 21 -19.15 -5.21 11.16
CA ILE A 21 -19.67 -3.92 10.68
C ILE A 21 -19.50 -3.83 9.16
N ASN A 22 -20.58 -4.10 8.42
CA ASN A 22 -20.55 -4.10 6.95
C ASN A 22 -20.95 -2.75 6.31
N SER A 23 -21.39 -1.77 7.09
CA SER A 23 -21.91 -0.50 6.58
C SER A 23 -20.88 0.62 6.54
N GLN A 24 -19.72 0.41 7.19
CA GLN A 24 -18.67 1.40 7.31
C GLN A 24 -17.31 0.74 7.17
N SER A 25 -16.40 1.44 6.51
CA SER A 25 -15.00 1.09 6.46
C SER A 25 -14.17 2.29 6.87
N PHE A 26 -12.95 2.00 7.32
CA PHE A 26 -12.01 3.02 7.70
C PHE A 26 -10.93 3.11 6.63
N ASN A 27 -10.81 4.27 6.00
CA ASN A 27 -9.77 4.49 5.01
C ASN A 27 -8.42 4.70 5.74
N ILE A 28 -7.50 3.76 5.55
CA ILE A 28 -6.19 3.78 6.21
C ILE A 28 -5.11 4.39 5.32
N VAL A 29 -5.27 4.30 4.00
CA VAL A 29 -4.37 4.89 3.01
C VAL A 29 -5.21 5.57 1.93
N ASP A 30 -4.89 6.82 1.61
CA ASP A 30 -5.42 7.57 0.46
C ASP A 30 -4.26 8.24 -0.28
N VAL A 31 -3.89 7.71 -1.44
CA VAL A 31 -2.87 8.32 -2.32
C VAL A 31 -3.50 9.17 -3.43
N LYS A 32 -4.82 9.42 -3.37
CA LYS A 32 -5.52 10.23 -4.36
C LYS A 32 -5.01 11.68 -4.34
N PRO A 33 -4.45 12.19 -5.46
CA PRO A 33 -4.05 13.58 -5.55
C PRO A 33 -5.26 14.52 -5.60
N ALA A 34 -5.05 15.79 -5.28
CA ALA A 34 -6.08 16.82 -5.40
C ALA A 34 -6.55 17.01 -6.86
N ASN A 35 -5.61 16.87 -7.82
CA ASN A 35 -5.88 16.83 -9.24
C ASN A 35 -5.47 15.47 -9.81
N MET A 36 -6.39 14.80 -10.52
CA MET A 36 -6.14 13.47 -11.10
C MET A 36 -5.07 13.47 -12.20
N GLU A 37 -4.79 14.62 -12.81
CA GLU A 37 -3.71 14.76 -13.80
C GLU A 37 -2.30 14.61 -13.17
N ASP A 38 -2.17 14.87 -11.86
CA ASP A 38 -0.92 14.75 -11.11
C ASP A 38 -0.70 13.34 -10.56
N LEU A 39 -1.53 12.37 -10.95
CA LEU A 39 -1.40 10.99 -10.48
C LEU A 39 -0.14 10.36 -11.06
N THR A 40 0.85 10.11 -10.19
CA THR A 40 2.12 9.52 -10.62
C THR A 40 2.35 8.09 -10.13
N GLU A 41 1.51 7.58 -9.23
CA GLU A 41 1.71 6.29 -8.58
C GLU A 41 0.35 5.70 -8.22
N VAL A 42 0.19 4.39 -8.43
CA VAL A 42 -1.00 3.63 -8.01
C VAL A 42 -0.60 2.46 -7.13
N ILE A 43 -1.50 2.04 -6.25
CA ILE A 43 -1.37 0.85 -5.41
C ILE A 43 -1.63 -0.37 -6.29
N THR A 44 -0.76 -1.36 -6.21
CA THR A 44 -0.85 -2.57 -7.04
C THR A 44 -1.19 -3.82 -6.24
N CYS A 45 -0.74 -3.90 -4.99
CA CYS A 45 -1.05 -4.99 -4.08
C CYS A 45 -1.01 -4.47 -2.63
N ALA A 46 -1.78 -5.09 -1.75
CA ALA A 46 -1.76 -4.84 -0.32
C ALA A 46 -2.01 -6.14 0.45
N GLU A 47 -1.22 -6.40 1.49
CA GLU A 47 -1.34 -7.60 2.31
C GLU A 47 -1.09 -7.30 3.80
N PHE A 48 -1.82 -8.01 4.67
CA PHE A 48 -1.57 -8.00 6.10
C PHE A 48 -0.46 -8.98 6.49
N HIS A 49 0.28 -8.64 7.54
CA HIS A 49 1.22 -9.58 8.14
C HIS A 49 0.47 -10.80 8.72
N PRO A 50 0.92 -12.03 8.45
CA PRO A 50 0.21 -13.25 8.84
C PRO A 50 0.01 -13.37 10.35
N THR A 51 0.95 -12.86 11.14
CA THR A 51 0.89 -12.90 12.63
C THR A 51 0.53 -11.56 13.27
N HIS A 52 0.92 -10.42 12.69
CA HIS A 52 0.82 -9.10 13.33
C HIS A 52 -0.34 -8.31 12.70
N CYS A 53 -1.50 -8.26 13.37
CA CYS A 53 -2.69 -7.58 12.83
C CYS A 53 -2.53 -6.06 12.66
N ASN A 54 -1.54 -5.46 13.32
CA ASN A 54 -1.24 -4.04 13.18
C ASN A 54 -0.29 -3.73 12.02
N THR A 55 0.28 -4.73 11.34
CA THR A 55 1.29 -4.52 10.29
C THR A 55 0.73 -4.87 8.92
N LEU A 56 0.81 -3.93 7.99
CA LEU A 56 0.36 -4.06 6.61
C LEU A 56 1.48 -3.63 5.66
N ALA A 57 1.61 -4.28 4.52
CA ALA A 57 2.44 -3.81 3.44
C ALA A 57 1.58 -3.54 2.20
N TYR A 58 1.96 -2.53 1.43
CA TYR A 58 1.40 -2.31 0.09
C TYR A 58 2.50 -1.94 -0.88
N SER A 59 2.30 -2.31 -2.14
CA SER A 59 3.20 -2.02 -3.24
C SER A 59 2.60 -1.04 -4.22
N SER A 60 3.45 -0.47 -5.06
CA SER A 60 3.03 0.47 -6.08
C SER A 60 3.54 0.15 -7.48
N SER A 61 2.95 0.84 -8.45
CA SER A 61 3.36 0.83 -9.86
C SER A 61 4.78 1.39 -10.10
N LYS A 62 5.39 2.04 -9.10
CA LYS A 62 6.75 2.57 -9.16
C LYS A 62 7.81 1.67 -8.54
N GLY A 63 7.44 0.47 -8.12
CA GLY A 63 8.37 -0.46 -7.50
C GLY A 63 8.70 -0.14 -6.05
N ALA A 64 7.90 0.70 -5.41
CA ALA A 64 8.02 0.97 -3.98
C ALA A 64 7.13 0.01 -3.19
N ILE A 65 7.68 -0.56 -2.13
CA ILE A 65 6.94 -1.32 -1.12
C ILE A 65 6.98 -0.52 0.18
N ARG A 66 5.81 -0.23 0.73
CA ARG A 66 5.65 0.53 1.96
C ARG A 66 5.08 -0.35 3.05
N LEU A 67 5.76 -0.39 4.17
CA LEU A 67 5.31 -1.06 5.37
C LEU A 67 4.63 -0.04 6.29
N ILE A 68 3.42 -0.36 6.72
CA ILE A 68 2.57 0.45 7.59
C ILE A 68 2.41 -0.26 8.94
N ASP A 69 2.40 0.53 10.01
CA ASP A 69 1.98 0.09 11.35
C ASP A 69 0.75 0.89 11.81
N LEU A 70 -0.40 0.22 11.92
CA LEU A 70 -1.69 0.79 12.32
C LEU A 70 -1.68 1.36 13.76
N ARG A 71 -0.65 1.07 14.57
CA ARG A 71 -0.51 1.65 15.91
C ARG A 71 0.14 3.03 15.91
N GLN A 72 0.91 3.37 14.89
CA GLN A 72 1.62 4.65 14.84
C GLN A 72 0.67 5.81 14.49
N SER A 73 -0.27 5.57 13.60
CA SER A 73 -1.29 6.54 13.22
C SER A 73 -2.54 5.83 12.73
N ALA A 74 -3.70 6.43 12.98
CA ALA A 74 -4.95 5.98 12.39
C ALA A 74 -4.95 6.23 10.87
N LEU A 75 -4.47 7.40 10.44
CA LEU A 75 -4.25 7.72 9.04
C LEU A 75 -2.79 7.39 8.71
N CYS A 76 -2.56 6.36 7.88
CA CYS A 76 -1.23 5.83 7.62
C CYS A 76 -0.49 6.64 6.54
N ASP A 77 -0.53 7.97 6.69
CA ASP A 77 0.04 8.97 5.79
C ASP A 77 1.57 8.84 5.71
N ASN A 78 2.16 8.32 6.79
CA ASN A 78 3.57 7.97 6.88
C ASN A 78 3.75 6.45 6.85
N HIS A 79 4.68 6.00 6.01
CA HIS A 79 5.15 4.62 6.02
C HIS A 79 6.16 4.42 7.15
N SER A 80 6.08 3.29 7.84
CA SER A 80 7.06 2.88 8.85
C SER A 80 8.39 2.51 8.19
N LYS A 81 8.34 1.86 7.01
CA LYS A 81 9.51 1.57 6.18
C LYS A 81 9.16 1.70 4.70
N LEU A 82 10.11 2.22 3.92
CA LEU A 82 10.06 2.27 2.47
C LEU A 82 11.17 1.37 1.91
N PHE A 83 10.78 0.46 1.03
CA PHE A 83 11.68 -0.37 0.25
C PHE A 83 11.53 0.05 -1.20
N GLU A 84 12.56 0.66 -1.77
CA GLU A 84 12.58 1.10 -3.16
C GLU A 84 13.98 0.87 -3.74
N GLU A 85 14.04 0.52 -5.02
CA GLU A 85 15.31 0.43 -5.73
C GLU A 85 15.72 1.82 -6.19
N HIS A 86 16.86 2.31 -5.69
CA HIS A 86 17.42 3.60 -6.11
C HIS A 86 18.12 3.43 -7.46
N GLU A 87 17.40 3.73 -8.55
CA GLU A 87 18.01 3.78 -9.88
C GLU A 87 18.92 5.00 -10.06
N ALA A 88 20.01 4.81 -10.82
CA ALA A 88 20.93 5.88 -11.17
C ALA A 88 20.23 6.95 -12.01
N PRO A 89 20.54 8.26 -11.80
CA PRO A 89 19.94 9.34 -12.57
C PRO A 89 20.38 9.25 -14.05
N GLY A 90 19.55 8.64 -14.89
CA GLY A 90 19.81 8.48 -16.33
C GLY A 90 19.11 7.29 -17.02
N SER A 91 18.58 6.30 -16.27
CA SER A 91 17.94 5.09 -16.83
C SER A 91 16.41 5.15 -16.97
N LYS A 92 15.77 6.26 -16.58
CA LYS A 92 14.31 6.38 -16.57
C LYS A 92 13.73 6.49 -17.98
N SER A 93 13.32 5.35 -18.51
CA SER A 93 12.46 5.21 -19.70
C SER A 93 11.04 4.90 -19.25
N PHE A 94 10.04 5.17 -20.10
CA PHE A 94 8.66 4.72 -19.87
C PHE A 94 8.56 3.21 -19.61
N PHE A 95 9.41 2.42 -20.28
CA PHE A 95 9.49 0.98 -20.04
C PHE A 95 9.97 0.64 -18.63
N THR A 96 10.78 1.50 -18.01
CA THR A 96 11.29 1.32 -16.65
C THR A 96 10.16 1.32 -15.63
N GLU A 97 9.15 2.18 -15.79
CA GLU A 97 7.96 2.19 -14.90
C GLU A 97 7.14 0.90 -15.05
N ILE A 98 7.03 0.37 -16.27
CA ILE A 98 6.32 -0.89 -16.51
C ILE A 98 7.00 -2.06 -15.81
N ILE A 99 8.34 -2.14 -15.88
CA ILE A 99 9.10 -3.23 -15.25
C ILE A 99 9.30 -3.03 -13.75
N ALA A 100 9.29 -1.79 -13.25
CA ALA A 100 9.40 -1.50 -11.83
C ALA A 100 8.11 -1.84 -11.07
N SER A 101 6.96 -1.87 -11.75
CA SER A 101 5.67 -2.20 -11.13
C SER A 101 5.71 -3.54 -10.41
N VAL A 102 5.43 -3.52 -9.11
CA VAL A 102 5.36 -4.74 -8.29
C VAL A 102 3.96 -5.31 -8.40
N SER A 103 3.84 -6.53 -8.91
CA SER A 103 2.55 -7.20 -9.10
C SER A 103 2.02 -7.91 -7.85
N ASP A 104 2.91 -8.38 -6.98
CA ASP A 104 2.54 -9.10 -5.77
C ASP A 104 3.59 -8.90 -4.67
N ILE A 105 3.14 -8.94 -3.42
CA ILE A 105 3.99 -8.89 -2.23
C ILE A 105 3.53 -9.98 -1.27
N LYS A 106 4.49 -10.69 -0.67
CA LYS A 106 4.18 -11.69 0.35
C LYS A 106 5.13 -11.61 1.53
N PHE A 107 4.55 -11.70 2.72
CA PHE A 107 5.33 -11.92 3.93
C PHE A 107 5.88 -13.35 3.98
N ALA A 108 7.19 -13.48 4.16
CA ALA A 108 7.82 -14.77 4.46
C ALA A 108 7.42 -15.24 5.87
N ARG A 109 7.23 -16.55 6.02
CA ARG A 109 6.85 -17.18 7.29
C ARG A 109 8.06 -17.60 8.11
#